data_AF-A0A1R3JGC8-F1
#
_entry.id   AF-A0A1R3JGC8-F1
#
_cell.length_a   1.000
_cell.length_b   1.000
_cell.length_c   1.000
_cell.angle_alpha   90.00
_cell.angle_beta   90.00
_cell.angle_gamma   90.00
#
_symmetry.space_group_name_H-M   'P 1'
#
loop_
_entity.id
_entity.type
_entity.pdbx_description
1 polymer ?
#
loop_
_entity_poly.entity_id
_entity_poly.type
_entity_poly.pdbx_seq_one_letter_code
_entity_poly.pdbx_strand_id
1 'polypeptide(L)'
;MAAAQSGTLRELASNFVKLDRFEAGNFRRWQKKMHFLLSTLNVVHVLTTPRPKESEPEPIAATRERQKWDNADYMCKGHILNGLFDGLFDAYQNEATAKQLWDVLEARYMQEDVIKN
;
A
#
# COMPACT_ATOMS: atom_id res chain seq x y z
N MET A 1 15.69 31.83 7.05
CA MET A 1 15.29 30.61 7.79
C MET A 1 14.55 29.69 6.85
N ALA A 2 15.13 28.55 6.45
CA ALA A 2 14.41 27.39 5.92
C ALA A 2 15.40 26.23 5.69
N ALA A 3 15.44 25.28 6.63
CA ALA A 3 15.99 23.94 6.43
C ALA A 3 15.41 23.00 7.51
N ALA A 4 14.10 22.75 7.47
CA ALA A 4 13.43 21.86 8.44
C ALA A 4 12.52 20.80 7.79
N GLN A 5 12.58 20.61 6.46
CA GLN A 5 11.70 19.67 5.76
C GLN A 5 12.32 18.29 5.47
N SER A 6 13.64 18.11 5.67
CA SER A 6 14.33 16.86 5.30
C SER A 6 14.36 15.80 6.43
N GLY A 7 14.26 16.22 7.69
CA GLY A 7 14.35 15.31 8.84
C GLY A 7 13.09 14.46 9.07
N THR A 8 11.90 15.06 8.89
CA THR A 8 10.63 14.45 9.29
C THR A 8 10.22 13.26 8.43
N LEU A 9 10.35 13.35 7.11
CA LEU A 9 10.02 12.23 6.20
C LEU A 9 10.96 11.04 6.37
N ARG A 10 12.25 11.29 6.63
CA ARG A 10 13.25 10.23 6.85
C ARG A 10 13.05 9.55 8.20
N GLU A 11 12.73 10.32 9.25
CA GLU A 11 12.37 9.77 10.56
C GLU A 11 11.04 9.03 10.54
N LEU A 12 10.03 9.54 9.82
CA LEU A 12 8.78 8.85 9.61
C LEU A 12 9.02 7.53 8.88
N ALA A 13 9.72 7.53 7.74
CA ALA A 13 10.10 6.32 7.01
C ALA A 13 10.87 5.31 7.89
N SER A 14 11.80 5.77 8.74
CA SER A 14 12.55 4.94 9.70
C SER A 14 11.66 4.37 10.81
N ASN A 15 10.71 5.14 11.34
CA ASN A 15 9.74 4.66 12.33
C ASN A 15 8.70 3.71 11.72
N PHE A 16 8.40 3.83 10.43
CA PHE A 16 7.48 2.94 9.73
C PHE A 16 8.07 1.56 9.44
N VAL A 17 9.41 1.43 9.34
CA VAL A 17 10.12 0.14 9.38
C VAL A 17 9.86 -0.61 10.71
N LYS A 18 9.40 0.08 11.76
CA LYS A 18 9.00 -0.51 13.06
C LYS A 18 7.51 -0.85 13.16
N LEU A 19 6.72 -0.78 12.08
CA LEU A 19 5.38 -1.35 12.11
C LEU A 19 5.49 -2.86 12.33
N ASP A 20 4.75 -3.38 13.31
CA ASP A 20 4.65 -4.82 13.54
C ASP A 20 4.24 -5.51 12.24
N ARG A 21 5.00 -6.52 11.83
CA ARG A 21 4.65 -7.34 10.68
C ARG A 21 3.32 -8.05 10.95
N PHE A 22 2.54 -8.23 9.90
CA PHE A 22 1.31 -9.00 9.99
C PHE A 22 1.63 -10.49 10.01
N GLU A 23 1.26 -11.15 11.11
CA GLU A 23 1.45 -12.58 11.35
C GLU A 23 0.10 -13.33 11.41
N ALA A 24 -0.86 -12.95 10.56
CA ALA A 24 -2.20 -13.57 10.48
C ALA A 24 -3.11 -13.41 11.72
N GLY A 25 -2.87 -12.40 12.55
CA GLY A 25 -3.74 -12.03 13.68
C GLY A 25 -3.91 -10.51 13.85
N ASN A 26 -4.98 -10.07 14.51
CA ASN A 26 -5.30 -8.66 14.72
C ASN A 26 -5.36 -7.86 13.40
N PHE A 27 -5.91 -8.46 12.34
CA PHE A 27 -5.85 -7.89 10.99
C PHE A 27 -6.41 -6.47 10.94
N ARG A 28 -7.53 -6.19 11.61
CA ARG A 28 -8.12 -4.84 11.64
C ARG A 28 -7.17 -3.78 12.20
N ARG A 29 -6.33 -4.15 13.17
CA ARG A 29 -5.34 -3.24 13.77
C ARG A 29 -4.19 -2.99 12.80
N TRP A 30 -3.62 -4.05 12.24
CA TRP A 30 -2.55 -3.95 11.25
C TRP A 30 -3.01 -3.16 10.03
N GLN A 31 -4.19 -3.48 9.51
CA GLN A 31 -4.79 -2.85 8.34
C GLN A 31 -4.96 -1.33 8.54
N LYS A 32 -5.49 -0.89 9.69
CA LYS A 32 -5.60 0.54 10.01
C LYS A 32 -4.25 1.24 10.05
N LYS A 33 -3.23 0.62 10.67
CA LYS A 33 -1.86 1.16 10.70
C LYS A 33 -1.28 1.26 9.28
N MET A 34 -1.47 0.24 8.46
CA MET A 34 -1.00 0.20 7.07
C MET A 34 -1.71 1.26 6.21
N HIS A 35 -3.03 1.39 6.31
CA HIS A 35 -3.78 2.41 5.58
C HIS A 35 -3.33 3.84 5.95
N PHE A 36 -3.05 4.09 7.23
CA PHE A 36 -2.50 5.39 7.68
C PHE A 36 -1.12 5.67 7.08
N LEU A 37 -0.25 4.65 7.00
CA LEU A 37 1.05 4.75 6.32
C LEU A 37 0.87 5.12 4.84
N LEU A 38 0.05 4.36 4.11
CA LEU A 38 -0.17 4.58 2.68
C LEU A 38 -0.78 5.96 2.39
N SER A 39 -1.60 6.46 3.32
CA SER A 39 -2.18 7.81 3.25
C SER A 39 -1.12 8.90 3.46
N THR A 40 -0.23 8.71 4.44
CA THR A 40 0.90 9.61 4.71
C THR A 40 1.86 9.70 3.52
N LEU A 41 2.03 8.58 2.81
CA LEU A 41 2.85 8.49 1.60
C LEU A 41 2.12 8.95 0.33
N ASN A 42 0.85 9.34 0.44
CA ASN A 42 -0.01 9.76 -0.67
C ASN A 42 -0.17 8.70 -1.78
N VAL A 43 -0.10 7.41 -1.44
CA VAL A 43 -0.28 6.31 -2.40
C VAL A 43 -1.58 5.54 -2.18
N VAL A 44 -2.31 5.79 -1.10
CA VAL A 44 -3.55 5.06 -0.75
C VAL A 44 -4.64 5.12 -1.82
N HIS A 45 -4.64 6.16 -2.66
CA HIS A 45 -5.66 6.38 -3.69
C HIS A 45 -5.73 5.25 -4.72
N VAL A 46 -4.65 4.49 -4.94
CA VAL A 46 -4.62 3.34 -5.87
C VAL A 46 -5.47 2.16 -5.37
N LEU A 47 -5.79 2.13 -4.07
CA LEU A 47 -6.70 1.13 -3.50
C LEU A 47 -8.17 1.41 -3.82
N THR A 48 -8.53 2.57 -4.36
CA THR A 48 -9.93 2.92 -4.65
C THR A 48 -10.14 3.49 -6.04
N THR A 49 -9.09 4.09 -6.61
CA THR A 49 -9.13 4.73 -7.92
C THR A 49 -8.56 3.78 -8.97
N PRO A 50 -9.33 3.39 -9.99
CA PRO A 50 -8.84 2.50 -11.04
C PRO A 50 -7.72 3.19 -11.84
N ARG A 51 -6.81 2.38 -12.38
CA ARG A 51 -5.80 2.84 -13.34
C ARG A 51 -6.49 3.57 -14.50
N PRO A 52 -6.03 4.77 -14.90
CA PRO A 52 -6.59 5.45 -16.06
C PRO A 52 -6.46 4.58 -17.32
N LYS A 53 -7.44 4.67 -18.22
CA LYS A 53 -7.44 3.89 -19.47
C LYS A 53 -6.45 4.47 -20.49
N GLU A 54 -5.99 3.61 -21.37
CA GLU A 54 -5.26 4.01 -22.59
C GLU A 54 -6.27 4.48 -23.64
N SER A 55 -5.86 5.43 -24.47
CA SER A 55 -6.69 6.00 -25.54
C SER A 55 -5.85 6.31 -26.76
N GLU A 56 -6.40 6.15 -27.97
CA GLU A 56 -5.71 6.49 -29.21
C GLU A 56 -6.44 7.61 -29.99
N PRO A 57 -5.76 8.70 -30.39
CA PRO A 57 -4.38 9.05 -30.07
C PRO A 57 -4.24 9.47 -28.60
N GLU A 58 -3.10 9.16 -28.00
CA GLU A 58 -2.90 9.43 -26.59
C GLU A 58 -2.29 10.80 -26.32
N PRO A 59 -2.95 11.66 -25.52
CA PRO A 59 -2.33 12.90 -25.07
C PRO A 59 -1.17 12.61 -24.11
N ILE A 60 -0.06 13.34 -24.26
CA ILE A 60 1.11 13.26 -23.36
C ILE A 60 0.71 13.40 -21.87
N ALA A 61 -0.28 14.24 -21.58
CA ALA A 61 -0.81 14.41 -20.22
C ALA A 61 -1.42 13.10 -19.67
N ALA A 62 -2.17 12.34 -20.49
CA ALA A 62 -2.75 11.07 -20.09
C ALA A 62 -1.67 10.01 -19.81
N THR A 63 -0.63 9.95 -20.65
CA THR A 63 0.53 9.07 -20.42
C THR A 63 1.21 9.39 -19.09
N ARG A 64 1.42 10.68 -18.77
CA ARG A 64 2.04 11.11 -17.51
C ARG A 64 1.20 10.74 -16.30
N GLU A 65 -0.12 10.93 -16.35
CA GLU A 65 -1.00 10.56 -15.25
C GLU A 65 -1.02 9.06 -15.01
N ARG A 66 -0.99 8.23 -16.07
CA ARG A 66 -0.86 6.78 -15.88
C ARG A 66 0.48 6.37 -15.29
N GLN A 67 1.58 6.94 -15.75
CA GLN A 67 2.89 6.66 -15.15
C GLN A 67 2.94 7.03 -13.66
N LYS A 68 2.32 8.15 -13.27
CA LYS A 68 2.18 8.52 -11.85
C LYS A 68 1.37 7.48 -11.08
N TRP A 69 0.25 7.02 -11.64
CA TRP A 69 -0.59 5.99 -11.03
C TRP A 69 0.16 4.66 -10.89
N ASP A 70 0.85 4.21 -11.95
CA ASP A 70 1.62 2.97 -11.98
C ASP A 70 2.75 2.98 -10.93
N ASN A 71 3.43 4.11 -10.78
CA ASN A 71 4.43 4.29 -9.73
C ASN A 71 3.81 4.26 -8.32
N ALA A 72 2.66 4.90 -8.13
CA ALA A 72 1.95 4.87 -6.85
C ALA A 72 1.46 3.46 -6.50
N ASP A 73 0.98 2.68 -7.46
CA ASP A 73 0.54 1.30 -7.27
C ASP A 73 1.71 0.39 -6.88
N TYR A 74 2.84 0.49 -7.59
CA TYR A 74 4.06 -0.23 -7.24
C TYR A 74 4.53 0.07 -5.81
N MET A 75 4.59 1.35 -5.43
CA MET A 75 4.99 1.76 -4.07
C MET A 75 4.01 1.28 -3.02
N CYS A 76 2.69 1.42 -3.27
CA CYS A 76 1.64 0.97 -2.37
C CYS A 76 1.76 -0.54 -2.12
N LYS A 77 1.86 -1.34 -3.19
CA LYS A 77 2.06 -2.79 -3.12
C LYS A 77 3.31 -3.15 -2.33
N GLY A 78 4.44 -2.47 -2.60
CA GLY A 78 5.70 -2.69 -1.87
C GLY A 78 5.59 -2.45 -0.37
N HIS A 79 4.87 -1.40 0.06
CA HIS A 79 4.64 -1.13 1.48
C HIS A 79 3.73 -2.16 2.15
N ILE A 80 2.67 -2.60 1.46
CA ILE A 80 1.79 -3.66 1.96
C ILE A 80 2.61 -4.94 2.16
N LEU A 81 3.37 -5.36 1.15
CA LEU A 81 4.22 -6.56 1.20
C LEU A 81 5.27 -6.50 2.29
N ASN A 82 5.95 -5.36 2.46
CA ASN A 82 6.94 -5.17 3.54
C ASN A 82 6.30 -5.23 4.94
N GLY A 83 5.00 -4.98 5.04
CA GLY A 83 4.23 -5.13 6.28
C GLY A 83 3.80 -6.56 6.57
N LEU A 84 4.09 -7.53 5.71
CA LEU A 84 3.76 -8.94 5.90
C LEU A 84 4.93 -9.71 6.51
N PHE A 85 4.62 -10.78 7.25
CA PHE A 85 5.61 -11.79 7.61
C PHE A 85 6.03 -12.58 6.37
N ASP A 86 7.26 -13.12 6.36
CA ASP A 86 7.90 -13.71 5.17
C ASP A 86 7.02 -14.78 4.48
N GLY A 87 6.40 -15.68 5.25
CA GLY A 87 5.50 -16.70 4.67
C GLY A 87 4.25 -16.14 4.00
N LEU A 88 3.76 -14.97 4.45
CA LEU A 88 2.65 -14.27 3.80
C LEU A 88 3.12 -13.46 2.60
N PHE A 89 4.30 -12.84 2.69
CA PHE A 89 4.95 -12.21 1.55
C PHE A 89 5.05 -13.19 0.38
N ASP A 90 5.58 -14.39 0.63
CA ASP A 90 5.78 -15.40 -0.39
C ASP A 90 4.46 -15.83 -1.05
N ALA A 91 3.39 -15.92 -0.25
CA ALA A 91 2.07 -16.31 -0.72
C ALA A 91 1.40 -15.25 -1.62
N TYR A 92 1.65 -13.96 -1.39
CA TYR A 92 0.89 -12.87 -2.03
C TYR A 92 1.72 -11.92 -2.91
N GLN A 93 3.05 -12.07 -3.00
CA GLN A 93 3.90 -11.17 -3.80
C GLN A 93 3.51 -11.05 -5.28
N ASN A 94 2.84 -12.08 -5.82
CA ASN A 94 2.48 -12.18 -7.22
C ASN A 94 1.15 -11.50 -7.60
N GLU A 95 0.43 -10.92 -6.64
CA GLU A 95 -0.79 -10.14 -6.94
C GLU A 95 -0.47 -8.96 -7.87
N ALA A 96 -1.26 -8.74 -8.91
CA ALA A 96 -0.83 -7.83 -9.99
C ALA A 96 -0.84 -6.35 -9.58
N THR A 97 -1.77 -5.96 -8.70
CA THR A 97 -1.90 -4.58 -8.21
C THR A 97 -1.96 -4.50 -6.69
N ALA A 98 -1.71 -3.31 -6.13
CA ALA A 98 -1.89 -3.09 -4.70
C ALA A 98 -3.33 -3.33 -4.26
N LYS A 99 -4.31 -3.01 -5.12
CA LYS A 99 -5.74 -3.24 -4.85
C LYS A 99 -6.06 -4.73 -4.75
N GLN A 100 -5.58 -5.55 -5.70
CA GLN A 100 -5.81 -7.00 -5.65
C GLN A 100 -5.20 -7.62 -4.39
N LEU A 101 -3.96 -7.23 -4.06
CA LEU A 101 -3.31 -7.64 -2.81
C LEU A 101 -4.13 -7.26 -1.58
N TRP A 102 -4.59 -6.01 -1.51
CA TRP A 102 -5.40 -5.52 -0.40
C TRP A 102 -6.71 -6.30 -0.24
N ASP A 103 -7.42 -6.55 -1.35
CA ASP A 103 -8.70 -7.25 -1.36
C ASP A 103 -8.57 -8.71 -0.92
N VAL A 104 -7.54 -9.40 -1.41
CA VAL A 104 -7.28 -10.79 -1.02
C VAL A 104 -6.98 -10.89 0.48
N LEU A 105 -6.19 -9.95 1.02
CA LEU A 105 -5.90 -9.90 2.45
C LEU A 105 -7.16 -9.60 3.28
N GLU A 106 -7.99 -8.64 2.85
CA GLU A 106 -9.28 -8.35 3.49
C GLU A 106 -10.21 -9.56 3.49
N ALA A 107 -10.40 -10.19 2.33
CA ALA A 107 -11.29 -11.34 2.18
C ALA A 107 -10.89 -12.49 3.10
N ARG A 108 -9.57 -12.76 3.21
CA ARG A 108 -9.07 -13.88 4.02
C ARG A 108 -9.08 -13.57 5.52
N TYR A 109 -8.57 -12.41 5.93
CA TYR A 109 -8.27 -12.18 7.35
C TYR A 109 -9.29 -11.31 8.08
N MET A 110 -10.15 -10.55 7.38
CA MET A 110 -11.16 -9.73 8.06
C MET A 110 -12.24 -10.59 8.73
N GLN A 111 -12.55 -11.77 8.17
CA GLN A 111 -13.50 -12.73 8.75
C GLN A 111 -12.89 -13.49 9.93
N GLU A 112 -11.64 -13.94 9.80
CA GLU A 112 -10.92 -14.66 10.87
C GLU A 112 -10.69 -13.80 12.13
N ASP A 113 -10.47 -12.50 11.96
CA ASP A 113 -10.23 -11.55 13.06
C ASP A 113 -11.49 -11.32 13.93
N VAL A 114 -12.68 -11.58 13.38
CA VAL A 114 -13.96 -11.49 14.12
C VAL A 114 -14.20 -12.76 14.95
N ILE A 115 -13.74 -13.92 14.48
CA ILE A 115 -14.00 -15.22 15.12
C ILE A 115 -13.03 -15.47 16.28
N LYS A 116 -11.85 -14.87 16.26
CA LYS A 116 -10.78 -15.07 17.26
C LYS A 116 -10.82 -14.10 18.45
N ASN A 117 -11.77 -13.15 18.48
CA ASN A 117 -11.98 -12.19 19.57
C ASN A 117 -13.28 -12.50 20.31
#